data_AF-A0A7J9ZCS3-F1
#
_entry.id   AF-A0A7J9ZCS3-F1
#
_cell.length_a   1.000
_cell.length_b   1.000
_cell.length_c   1.000
_cell.angle_alpha   90.00
_cell.angle_beta   90.00
_cell.angle_gamma   90.00
#
_symmetry.space_group_name_H-M   'P 1'
#
loop_
_entity.id
_entity.type
_entity.pdbx_description
1 polymer ?
#
loop_
_entity_poly.entity_id
_entity_poly.type
_entity_poly.pdbx_seq_one_letter_code
_entity_poly.pdbx_strand_id
1 'polypeptide(L)' 'MGLFTGLLTLPLAPVRATAWIAEVVLEQAEREYYDPAVIRRQLAEVDEARDAGVITEEEAAELEQRLIERLMH' A
#
# COMPACT_ATOMS: atom_id res chain seq x y z
N MET A 1 18.50 0.14 27.63
CA MET A 1 19.78 0.11 26.88
C MET A 1 20.27 1.53 26.77
N GLY A 2 21.29 1.87 27.57
CA GLY A 2 21.59 3.25 27.98
C GLY A 2 22.39 4.09 26.98
N LEU A 3 22.54 5.37 27.33
CA LEU A 3 23.23 6.43 26.57
C LEU A 3 24.58 6.00 25.96
N PHE A 4 25.34 5.13 26.64
CA PHE A 4 26.60 4.61 26.13
C PHE A 4 26.46 3.80 24.82
N THR A 5 25.44 2.96 24.69
CA THR A 5 25.17 2.23 23.45
C THR A 5 24.71 3.17 22.33
N GLY A 6 23.96 4.23 22.67
CA GLY A 6 23.57 5.28 21.73
C GLY A 6 24.79 6.03 21.17
N LEU A 7 25.74 6.41 22.02
CA LEU A 7 26.96 7.11 21.60
C LEU A 7 27.84 6.26 20.67
N LEU A 8 28.05 4.98 21.01
CA LEU A 8 28.84 4.05 20.20
C LEU A 8 28.21 3.78 18.83
N THR A 9 26.90 3.95 18.72
CA THR A 9 26.17 3.70 17.48
C THR A 9 25.75 4.98 16.75
N LEU A 10 26.20 6.16 17.19
CA LEU A 10 25.95 7.44 16.53
C LEU A 10 26.33 7.45 15.04
N PRO A 11 27.47 6.87 14.60
CA PRO A 11 27.80 6.81 13.18
C PRO A 11 26.77 6.03 12.34
N LEU A 12 26.03 5.10 12.96
CA LEU A 12 24.94 4.32 12.33
C LEU A 12 23.57 5.02 12.43
N ALA A 13 23.49 6.20 13.04
CA ALA A 13 22.25 6.96 13.13
C ALA A 13 21.58 7.25 11.78
N PRO A 14 22.32 7.58 10.69
CA PRO A 14 21.71 7.78 9.38
C PRO A 14 20.96 6.55 8.86
N VAL A 15 21.53 5.35 9.04
CA VAL A 15 20.89 4.09 8.61
C VAL A 15 19.60 3.82 9.40
N ARG A 16 19.61 4.11 10.71
CA ARG A 16 18.39 3.99 11.53
C ARG A 16 17.32 5.00 11.11
N ALA A 17 17.73 6.23 10.80
CA ALA A 17 16.82 7.25 10.32
C ALA A 17 16.18 6.85 8.99
N THR A 18 16.95 6.31 8.04
CA THR A 18 16.41 5.84 6.76
C THR A 18 15.48 4.65 6.93
N ALA A 19 15.80 3.71 7.83
CA ALA A 19 14.93 2.57 8.13
C ALA A 19 13.59 3.04 8.72
N TRP A 20 13.63 3.98 9.68
CA TRP A 20 12.43 4.57 10.26
C TRP A 20 11.57 5.30 9.22
N ILE A 21 12.17 6.05 8.29
CA ILE A 21 11.42 6.68 7.19
C ILE A 21 10.75 5.62 6.31
N ALA A 22 11.47 4.54 5.97
CA ALA A 22 10.90 3.46 5.17
C ALA A 22 9.71 2.78 5.86
N GLU A 23 9.78 2.58 7.19
CA GLU A 23 8.66 2.08 7.99
C GLU A 23 7.46 3.02 7.92
N VAL A 24 7.65 4.33 8.12
CA VAL A 24 6.57 5.31 8.02
C VAL A 24 5.93 5.33 6.63
N VAL A 25 6.75 5.28 5.58
CA VAL A 25 6.25 5.21 4.20
C VAL A 25 5.47 3.93 3.96
N LEU A 26 5.97 2.79 4.44
CA LEU A 26 5.27 1.51 4.36
C LEU A 26 3.91 1.57 5.05
N GLU A 27 3.86 2.08 6.29
CA GLU A 27 2.61 2.22 7.03
C GLU A 27 1.58 3.10 6.29
N GLN A 28 2.02 4.21 5.68
CA GLN A 28 1.10 5.05 4.92
C GLN A 28 0.66 4.39 3.61
N ALA A 29 1.57 3.71 2.92
CA ALA A 29 1.26 2.97 1.71
C ALA A 29 0.25 1.84 2.00
N GLU A 30 0.42 1.11 3.09
CA GLU A 30 -0.54 0.08 3.53
C GLU A 30 -1.89 0.69 3.86
N ARG A 31 -1.94 1.82 4.60
CA ARG A 31 -3.20 2.51 4.90
C ARG A 31 -3.95 2.90 3.65
N GLU A 32 -3.27 3.48 2.67
CA GLU A 32 -3.90 3.89 1.41
C GLU A 32 -4.28 2.69 0.55
N TYR A 33 -3.41 1.68 0.48
CA TYR A 33 -3.64 0.47 -0.30
C TYR A 33 -4.86 -0.29 0.23
N TYR A 34 -5.01 -0.47 1.54
CA TYR A 34 -6.15 -1.16 2.15
C TYR A 34 -7.35 -0.25 2.45
N ASP A 35 -7.34 1.03 2.06
CA ASP A 35 -8.47 1.94 2.31
C ASP A 35 -9.73 1.50 1.54
N PRO A 36 -10.84 1.19 2.24
CA PRO A 36 -12.08 0.78 1.58
C PRO A 36 -12.65 1.80 0.59
N ALA A 37 -12.45 3.11 0.82
CA ALA A 37 -12.91 4.16 -0.09
C ALA A 37 -12.09 4.17 -1.38
N VAL A 38 -10.78 3.95 -1.29
CA VAL A 38 -9.89 3.82 -2.46
C VAL A 38 -10.26 2.58 -3.26
N ILE A 39 -10.49 1.44 -2.59
CA ILE A 39 -10.90 0.20 -3.25
C ILE A 39 -12.23 0.38 -3.99
N ARG A 40 -13.24 0.98 -3.35
CA ARG A 40 -14.55 1.23 -3.98
C ARG A 40 -14.43 2.13 -5.21
N ARG A 41 -13.55 3.13 -5.18
CA ARG A 41 -13.28 3.98 -6.35
C ARG A 41 -12.65 3.17 -7.48
N GLN A 42 -11.66 2.33 -7.18
CA GLN A 42 -11.02 1.47 -8.18
C GLN A 42 -11.98 0.44 -8.78
N LEU A 43 -12.92 -0.10 -8.00
CA LEU A 43 -13.99 -0.95 -8.54
C LEU A 43 -14.86 -0.18 -9.55
N ALA A 44 -15.23 1.06 -9.25
CA ALA A 44 -15.97 1.90 -10.19
C ALA A 44 -15.17 2.22 -11.47
N GLU A 45 -13.85 2.39 -11.36
CA GLU A 45 -12.96 2.57 -12.52
C GLU A 45 -12.91 1.30 -13.40
N VAL A 46 -12.95 0.10 -12.79
CA VAL A 46 -13.02 -1.18 -13.52
C VAL A 46 -14.38 -1.32 -14.23
N ASP A 47 -15.48 -0.97 -13.56
CA ASP A 47 -16.82 -0.94 -14.16
C ASP A 47 -16.86 -0.02 -15.38
N GLU A 48 -16.36 1.20 -15.26
CA GLU A 48 -16.31 2.16 -16.36
C GLU A 48 -15.46 1.65 -17.53
N ALA A 49 -14.32 1.03 -17.25
CA ALA A 49 -13.45 0.45 -18.27
C ALA A 49 -14.09 -0.73 -19.01
N ARG A 50 -14.85 -1.58 -18.29
CA ARG A 50 -15.64 -2.67 -18.87
C ARG A 50 -16.75 -2.12 -19.77
N ASP A 51 -17.51 -1.15 -19.27
CA ASP A 51 -18.62 -0.52 -20.03
C ASP A 51 -18.11 0.19 -21.29
N ALA A 52 -16.91 0.78 -21.23
CA ALA A 52 -16.25 1.38 -22.38
C ALA A 52 -15.62 0.35 -23.35
N GLY A 53 -15.60 -0.94 -22.99
CA GLY A 53 -14.98 -2.01 -23.77
C GLY A 53 -13.45 -1.92 -23.84
N VAL A 54 -12.81 -1.21 -22.89
CA VAL A 54 -11.35 -1.08 -22.79
C VAL A 54 -10.72 -2.36 -22.25
N ILE A 55 -11.46 -3.08 -21.39
CA ILE A 55 -11.10 -4.37 -20.84
C ILE A 55 -12.19 -5.38 -21.14
N THR A 56 -11.82 -6.66 -21.23
CA THR A 56 -12.75 -7.78 -21.38
C THR A 56 -13.45 -8.12 -20.07
N GLU A 57 -14.53 -8.89 -20.15
CA GLU A 57 -15.24 -9.39 -18.96
C GLU A 57 -14.32 -10.21 -18.03
N GLU A 58 -13.47 -11.05 -18.62
CA GLU A 58 -12.54 -11.90 -17.86
C GLU A 58 -11.49 -11.04 -17.12
N GLU A 59 -10.93 -10.02 -17.80
CA GLU A 59 -9.98 -9.08 -17.19
C GLU A 59 -10.62 -8.25 -16.08
N ALA A 60 -11.87 -7.80 -16.27
CA ALA A 60 -12.63 -7.09 -15.25
C ALA A 60 -12.85 -7.97 -14.01
N ALA A 61 -13.29 -9.22 -14.20
CA ALA A 61 -13.52 -10.17 -13.11
C ALA A 61 -12.23 -10.45 -12.30
N GLU A 62 -11.09 -10.60 -12.97
CA GLU A 62 -9.80 -10.77 -12.30
C GLU A 62 -9.38 -9.54 -11.49
N LEU A 63 -9.60 -8.33 -12.03
CA LEU A 63 -9.30 -7.07 -11.34
C LEU A 63 -10.19 -6.88 -10.12
N GLU A 64 -11.50 -7.07 -10.28
CA GLU A 64 -12.49 -6.99 -9.21
C GLU A 64 -12.18 -7.98 -8.09
N GLN A 65 -11.85 -9.23 -8.42
CA GLN A 65 -11.50 -10.25 -7.43
C GLN A 65 -10.30 -9.81 -6.58
N ARG A 66 -9.23 -9.30 -7.20
CA ARG A 66 -8.06 -8.78 -6.47
C ARG A 66 -8.40 -7.61 -5.55
N LEU A 67 -9.28 -6.71 -6.00
CA LEU A 67 -9.73 -5.56 -5.22
C LEU A 67 -10.62 -6.00 -4.04
N ILE A 68 -11.50 -6.97 -4.24
CA ILE A 68 -12.38 -7.53 -3.20
C ILE A 68 -11.55 -8.31 -2.16
N GLU A 69 -10.56 -9.09 -2.58
CA GLU A 69 -9.62 -9.75 -1.67
C GLU A 69 -8.93 -8.75 -0.74
N ARG A 70 -8.56 -7.58 -1.27
CA ARG A 70 -7.97 -6.49 -0.48
C ARG A 70 -8.93 -5.88 0.55
N LEU A 71 -10.25 -5.91 0.33
CA LEU A 71 -11.25 -5.44 1.33
C LEU A 71 -11.40 -6.40 2.52
N MET A 72 -11.03 -7.66 2.34
CA MET A 72 -11.18 -8.71 3.36
C MET A 72 -9.94 -8.89 4.23
N HIS A 73 -8.84 -8.22 3.90
CA HIS A 73 -7.56 -8.23 4.62
C HIS A 73 -7.48 -7.08 5.63
#